data_AF-C2XVZ9-F1
#
_entry.id   AF-C2XVZ9-F1
#
_cell.length_a   1.000
_cell.length_b   1.000
_cell.length_c   1.000
_cell.angle_alpha   90.00
_cell.angle_beta   90.00
_cell.angle_gamma   90.00
#
_symmetry.space_group_name_H-M   'P 1'
#
loop_
_entity.id
_entity.type
_entity.pdbx_description
1 polymer ?
#
loop_
_entity_poly.entity_id
_entity_poly.type
_entity_poly.pdbx_seq_one_letter_code
_entity_poly.pdbx_strand_id
1 'polypeptide(L)' 'MKIQIVLFDGFGELVSFAPFEVLKRAIEEGAPFTVELVSP' A
#
# COMPACT_ATOMS: atom_id res chain seq x y z
N MET A 1 -2.10 2.60 13.13
CA MET A 1 -1.96 1.21 12.64
C MET A 1 -0.99 1.18 11.46
N LYS A 2 -0.15 0.15 11.28
CA LYS A 2 0.80 0.04 10.15
C LYS A 2 0.35 -1.04 9.18
N ILE A 3 0.20 -0.69 7.90
CA ILE A 3 -0.13 -1.59 6.79
C ILE A 3 1.11 -1.71 5.89
N GLN A 4 1.46 -2.93 5.48
CA GLN A 4 2.54 -3.20 4.54
C GLN A 4 1.99 -3.93 3.32
N ILE A 5 2.30 -3.43 2.13
CA ILE A 5 2.04 -4.11 0.87
C ILE A 5 3.35 -4.79 0.47
N VAL A 6 3.38 -6.12 0.54
CA VAL A 6 4.56 -6.92 0.20
C VAL A 6 4.60 -7.14 -1.30
N LEU A 7 5.67 -6.69 -1.94
CA LEU A 7 6.00 -6.98 -3.33
C LEU A 7 6.75 -8.32 -3.36
N PHE A 8 6.32 -9.24 -4.20
CA PHE A 8 6.94 -10.55 -4.35
C PHE A 8 6.82 -11.03 -5.80
N ASP A 9 7.63 -12.01 -6.19
CA ASP A 9 7.62 -12.54 -7.55
C ASP A 9 6.21 -13.03 -7.95
N GLY A 10 5.70 -12.49 -9.05
CA GLY A 10 4.33 -12.74 -9.53
C GLY A 10 3.28 -11.75 -9.01
N PHE A 11 3.60 -10.94 -8.01
CA PHE A 11 2.81 -9.77 -7.61
C PHE A 11 3.45 -8.51 -8.18
N GLY A 12 3.10 -8.23 -9.44
CA GLY A 12 3.70 -7.15 -10.23
C GLY A 12 3.46 -5.77 -9.63
N GLU A 13 4.47 -4.91 -9.77
CA GLU A 13 4.49 -3.52 -9.31
C GLU A 13 3.21 -2.76 -9.71
N LEU A 14 2.75 -2.94 -10.96
CA LEU A 14 1.52 -2.33 -11.50
C LEU A 14 0.24 -2.72 -10.75
N VAL A 15 0.15 -3.94 -10.22
CA VAL A 15 -1.03 -4.43 -9.48
C VAL A 15 -1.02 -3.93 -8.04
N SER A 16 0.18 -3.69 -7.49
CA SER A 16 0.35 -3.18 -6.12
C SER A 16 -0.04 -1.70 -5.96
N PHE A 17 -0.02 -0.91 -7.05
CA PHE A 17 -0.36 0.51 -7.00
C PHE A 17 -1.82 0.76 -6.70
N ALA A 18 -2.76 -0.03 -7.23
CA ALA A 18 -4.18 0.22 -7.02
C ALA A 18 -4.58 0.14 -5.53
N PRO A 19 -4.19 -0.89 -4.76
CA PRO A 19 -4.39 -0.90 -3.31
C PRO A 19 -3.63 0.23 -2.60
N PHE A 20 -2.40 0.54 -3.02
CA PHE A 20 -1.59 1.60 -2.41
C PHE A 20 -2.24 2.98 -2.54
N GLU A 21 -2.77 3.32 -3.72
CA GLU A 21 -3.45 4.59 -3.97
C GLU A 21 -4.75 4.74 -3.17
N VAL A 22 -5.54 3.65 -3.06
CA VAL A 22 -6.74 3.65 -2.21
C VAL A 22 -6.38 3.93 -0.75
N LEU A 23 -5.33 3.29 -0.24
CA LEU A 23 -4.87 3.49 1.14
C LEU A 23 -4.29 4.88 1.35
N LYS A 24 -3.55 5.43 0.37
CA LYS A 24 -3.09 6.82 0.40
C LYS A 24 -4.25 7.79 0.46
N ARG A 25 -5.29 7.61 -0.35
CA ARG A 25 -6.45 8.49 -0.34
C ARG A 25 -7.16 8.47 1.01
N ALA A 26 -7.30 7.30 1.62
CA ALA A 26 -7.87 7.20 2.97
C ALA A 26 -7.03 7.97 4.02
N ILE A 27 -5.70 7.97 3.90
CA ILE A 27 -4.81 8.75 4.77
C ILE A 27 -5.04 10.26 4.58
N GLU A 28 -5.19 10.72 3.34
CA GLU A 28 -5.52 12.13 3.03
C GLU A 28 -6.86 12.57 3.66
N GLU A 29 -7.82 11.65 3.77
CA GLU A 29 -9.12 11.87 4.42
C GLU A 29 -9.07 11.68 5.96
N GLY A 30 -7.87 11.52 6.55
CA GLY A 30 -7.66 11.50 7.99
C GLY A 30 -7.69 10.11 8.64
N ALA A 31 -7.59 9.03 7.85
CA ALA A 31 -7.53 7.69 8.42
C ALA A 31 -6.27 7.48 9.29
N PRO A 32 -6.38 6.89 10.49
CA PRO A 32 -5.30 6.81 11.48
C PRO A 32 -4.35 5.62 11.23
N PHE A 33 -3.86 5.46 10.01
CA PHE A 33 -2.91 4.43 9.65
C PHE A 33 -1.83 4.94 8.69
N THR A 34 -0.77 4.15 8.54
CA THR A 34 0.31 4.37 7.57
C THR A 34 0.40 3.18 6.64
N VAL A 35 0.78 3.41 5.38
CA VAL A 35 0.99 2.37 4.37
C VAL A 35 2.42 2.45 3.80
N GLU A 36 3.05 1.30 3.59
CA GLU A 36 4.40 1.18 3.03
C GLU A 36 4.44 0.02 2.02
N LEU A 37 5.10 0.24 0.88
CA LEU A 37 5.46 -0.82 -0.05
C LEU A 37 6.79 -1.42 0.41
N VAL A 38 6.83 -2.73 0.62
CA VAL A 38 8.04 -3.44 1.07
C VAL A 38 8.37 -4.56 0.09
N SER A 39 9.65 -4.66 -0.28
CA SER A 39 10.21 -5.84 -0.95
C SER A 39 10.95 -6.68 0.08
N PRO A 40 10.92 -8.03 -0.01
CA PRO A 40 11.82 -8.89 0.76
C PRO A 40 13.30 -8.61 0.44
#